data_AF-A0A1Y5DI21-F1
#
_entry.id   AF-A0A1Y5DI21-F1
#
_cell.length_a   1.000
_cell.length_b   1.000
_cell.length_c   1.000
_cell.angle_alpha   90.00
_cell.angle_beta   90.00
_cell.angle_gamma   90.00
#
_symmetry.space_group_name_H-M   'P 1'
#
loop_
_entity.id
_entity.type
_entity.pdbx_description
1 polymer ?
#
loop_
_entity_poly.entity_id
_entity_poly.type
_entity_poly.pdbx_seq_one_letter_code
_entity_poly.pdbx_strand_id
1 'polypeptide(L)'
;NETYILVVGGIGRNQTEAILPFIYENFEINKTINIGIAGSKDKSIKLGSLFCVNHVLNGIPRTTITTVDAPLDDSSLLETTLVDMEADSFLRVSKKYLSQKDIYVFKVVSDYLSKNIPDKSFVYNSIKKSIAKWEIVI
;
A
#
# COMPACT_ATOMS: atom_id res chain seq x y z
N ASN A 1 9.34 -20.60 -15.15
CA ASN A 1 9.45 -19.15 -14.94
C ASN A 1 8.10 -18.59 -14.60
N GLU A 2 7.81 -18.44 -13.31
CA GLU A 2 6.69 -17.62 -12.88
C GLU A 2 7.15 -16.16 -12.98
N THR A 3 6.48 -15.36 -13.80
CA THR A 3 6.84 -13.95 -14.00
C THR A 3 6.35 -13.08 -12.84
N TYR A 4 5.35 -13.55 -12.08
CA TYR A 4 4.72 -12.83 -10.98
C TYR A 4 4.30 -13.80 -9.88
N ILE A 5 4.44 -13.37 -8.62
CA ILE A 5 3.94 -14.05 -7.44
C ILE A 5 2.93 -13.13 -6.75
N LEU A 6 1.72 -13.63 -6.50
CA LEU A 6 0.71 -12.92 -5.71
C LEU A 6 0.73 -13.41 -4.27
N VAL A 7 0.96 -12.49 -3.34
CA VAL A 7 1.04 -12.79 -1.90
C VAL A 7 -0.08 -12.07 -1.16
N VAL A 8 -0.89 -12.82 -0.42
CA VAL A 8 -1.90 -12.25 0.48
C VAL A 8 -1.31 -12.20 1.90
N GLY A 9 -0.85 -11.02 2.31
CA GLY A 9 -0.04 -10.82 3.52
C GLY A 9 -0.80 -10.74 4.85
N GLY A 10 -2.14 -10.77 4.85
CA GLY A 10 -2.93 -10.50 6.05
C GLY A 10 -2.97 -9.01 6.42
N ILE A 11 -3.41 -8.71 7.65
CA ILE A 11 -3.56 -7.34 8.16
C ILE A 11 -2.46 -7.07 9.20
N GLY A 12 -1.83 -5.91 9.07
CA GLY A 12 -0.91 -5.35 10.04
C GLY A 12 0.57 -5.71 9.85
N ARG A 13 1.38 -5.01 10.64
CA ARG A 13 2.85 -5.09 10.64
C ARG A 13 3.38 -6.50 10.85
N ASN A 14 2.90 -7.21 11.89
CA ASN A 14 3.45 -8.51 12.26
C ASN A 14 3.37 -9.53 11.13
N GLN A 15 2.24 -9.55 10.41
CA GLN A 15 2.08 -10.47 9.28
C GLN A 15 2.95 -10.09 8.09
N THR A 16 3.06 -8.78 7.81
CA THR A 16 3.96 -8.25 6.78
C THR A 16 5.42 -8.62 7.07
N GLU A 17 5.86 -8.47 8.32
CA GLU A 17 7.22 -8.79 8.75
C GLU A 17 7.52 -10.30 8.77
N ALA A 18 6.50 -11.13 8.96
CA ALA A 18 6.66 -12.59 8.92
C ALA A 18 6.71 -13.13 7.48
N ILE A 19 5.86 -12.63 6.58
CA ILE A 19 5.69 -13.21 5.24
C ILE A 19 6.76 -12.75 4.24
N LEU A 20 7.16 -11.48 4.29
CA LEU A 20 8.08 -10.94 3.28
C LEU A 20 9.46 -11.61 3.30
N PRO A 21 10.13 -11.84 4.46
CA PRO A 21 11.40 -12.54 4.49
C PRO A 21 11.32 -13.93 3.85
N PHE A 22 10.27 -14.69 4.18
CA PHE A 22 10.04 -16.01 3.58
C PHE A 22 9.95 -15.92 2.05
N ILE A 23 9.23 -14.94 1.50
CA ILE A 23 9.14 -14.77 0.04
C ILE A 23 10.50 -14.43 -0.57
N TYR A 24 11.25 -13.49 0.01
CA TYR A 24 12.56 -13.11 -0.51
C TYR A 24 13.63 -14.20 -0.39
N GLU A 25 13.51 -15.08 0.60
CA GLU A 25 14.46 -16.17 0.83
C GLU A 25 14.17 -17.41 -0.03
N ASN A 26 12.93 -17.59 -0.49
CA ASN A 26 12.51 -18.75 -1.26
C ASN A 26 12.31 -18.48 -2.76
N PHE A 27 12.31 -17.21 -3.18
CA PHE A 27 12.09 -16.83 -4.57
C PHE A 27 13.04 -15.70 -4.99
N GLU A 28 13.50 -15.75 -6.24
CA GLU A 28 14.27 -14.66 -6.84
C GLU A 28 13.35 -13.49 -7.20
N ILE A 29 13.21 -12.54 -6.27
CA ILE A 29 12.43 -11.32 -6.48
C ILE A 29 13.35 -10.19 -6.93
N ASN A 30 13.01 -9.52 -8.03
CA ASN A 30 13.74 -8.34 -8.51
C ASN A 30 12.94 -7.03 -8.36
N LYS A 31 11.62 -7.12 -8.17
CA LYS A 31 10.70 -5.99 -7.98
C LYS A 31 9.56 -6.43 -7.07
N THR A 32 9.12 -5.55 -6.18
CA THR A 32 8.01 -5.83 -5.27
C THR A 32 7.02 -4.69 -5.26
N ILE A 33 5.74 -5.01 -5.07
CA ILE A 33 4.67 -4.03 -5.09
C ILE A 33 3.67 -4.33 -3.98
N ASN A 34 3.50 -3.40 -3.04
CA ASN A 34 2.38 -3.40 -2.11
C ASN A 34 1.23 -2.63 -2.73
N ILE A 35 0.08 -3.29 -2.90
CA ILE A 35 -1.17 -2.63 -3.25
C ILE A 35 -2.14 -2.87 -2.13
N GLY A 36 -2.63 -1.78 -1.56
CA GLY A 36 -3.65 -1.83 -0.54
C GLY A 36 -4.54 -0.62 -0.58
N ILE A 37 -5.38 -0.54 0.43
CA ILE A 37 -6.19 0.63 0.70
C ILE A 37 -5.60 1.45 1.85
N ALA A 38 -6.02 2.70 1.96
CA ALA A 38 -5.66 3.58 3.05
C ALA A 38 -6.83 4.51 3.38
N GLY A 39 -6.96 4.87 4.66
CA GLY A 39 -7.83 5.96 5.08
C GLY A 39 -7.17 7.30 4.77
N SER A 40 -7.96 8.33 4.48
CA SER A 40 -7.43 9.69 4.30
C SER A 40 -7.95 10.65 5.35
N LYS A 41 -7.07 11.48 5.91
CA LYS A 41 -7.51 12.62 6.74
C LYS A 41 -8.14 13.75 5.92
N ASP A 42 -7.85 13.80 4.61
CA ASP A 42 -8.34 14.83 3.70
C ASP A 42 -9.63 14.37 3.01
N LYS A 43 -10.75 14.93 3.46
CA LYS A 43 -12.08 14.63 2.91
C LYS A 43 -12.31 15.18 1.50
N SER A 44 -11.43 16.03 0.98
CA SER A 44 -11.50 16.51 -0.41
C SER A 44 -10.99 15.47 -1.41
N ILE A 45 -10.17 14.50 -0.96
CA ILE A 45 -9.68 13.41 -1.81
C ILE A 45 -10.80 12.41 -2.07
N LYS A 46 -11.12 12.17 -3.34
CA LYS A 46 -12.19 11.24 -3.72
C LYS A 46 -11.84 9.79 -3.33
N LEU A 47 -12.81 9.05 -2.77
CA LEU A 47 -12.70 7.61 -2.59
C LEU A 47 -12.37 6.90 -3.91
N GLY A 48 -11.45 5.94 -3.88
CA GLY A 48 -10.93 5.26 -5.06
C GLY A 48 -9.74 5.97 -5.73
N SER A 49 -9.30 7.13 -5.21
CA SER A 49 -8.09 7.80 -5.70
C SER A 49 -6.85 6.96 -5.40
N LEU A 50 -5.96 6.82 -6.39
CA LEU A 50 -4.71 6.06 -6.31
C LEU A 50 -3.53 7.00 -6.03
N PHE A 51 -2.66 6.60 -5.11
CA PHE A 51 -1.39 7.27 -4.85
C PHE A 51 -0.23 6.28 -4.83
N CYS A 52 0.95 6.74 -5.21
CA CYS A 52 2.22 6.09 -4.87
C CYS A 52 2.86 6.85 -3.71
N VAL A 53 3.13 6.19 -2.60
CA VAL A 53 3.58 6.88 -1.38
C VAL A 53 5.11 7.00 -1.28
N ASN A 54 5.83 6.23 -2.10
CA ASN A 54 7.29 6.14 -2.01
C ASN A 54 8.03 6.56 -3.30
N HIS A 55 7.38 6.65 -4.45
CA HIS A 55 7.95 7.16 -5.71
C HIS A 55 7.19 8.36 -6.28
N VAL A 56 7.88 9.15 -7.10
CA VAL A 56 7.25 10.12 -8.01
C VAL A 56 7.12 9.43 -9.36
N LEU A 57 5.88 9.28 -9.85
CA LEU A 57 5.59 8.54 -11.08
C LEU A 57 4.74 9.40 -12.00
N ASN A 58 4.93 9.27 -13.31
CA ASN A 58 4.13 10.02 -14.28
C ASN A 58 2.65 9.61 -14.17
N GLY A 59 1.72 10.56 -14.07
CA GLY A 59 0.29 10.27 -14.02
C GLY A 59 -0.23 9.60 -12.74
N ILE A 60 0.62 9.31 -11.75
CA ILE A 60 0.20 8.83 -10.41
C ILE A 60 0.67 9.82 -9.35
N PRO A 61 -0.24 10.50 -8.65
CA PRO A 61 0.14 11.47 -7.65
C PRO A 61 0.86 10.81 -6.48
N ARG A 62 1.83 11.54 -5.92
CA ARG A 62 2.48 11.18 -4.67
C ARG A 62 1.76 11.81 -3.49
N THR A 63 1.69 11.08 -2.37
CA THR A 63 1.27 11.63 -1.08
C THR A 63 2.05 11.00 0.07
N THR A 64 1.81 11.47 1.30
CA THR A 64 2.43 10.96 2.52
C THR A 64 1.54 9.94 3.21
N ILE A 65 2.16 8.99 3.91
CA ILE A 65 1.45 7.95 4.65
C ILE A 65 2.06 7.73 6.03
N THR A 66 1.20 7.49 7.02
CA THR A 66 1.57 6.99 8.34
C THR A 66 1.07 5.56 8.45
N THR A 67 1.92 4.66 8.93
CA THR A 67 1.52 3.29 9.25
C THR A 67 1.30 3.16 10.75
N VAL A 68 0.13 2.68 11.15
CA VAL A 68 -0.28 2.51 12.55
C VAL A 68 -0.58 1.04 12.85
N ASP A 69 -0.54 0.65 14.12
CA ASP A 69 -0.81 -0.74 14.53
C ASP A 69 -2.30 -1.04 14.76
N ALA A 70 -3.14 0.00 14.79
CA ALA A 70 -4.58 -0.12 14.95
C ALA A 70 -5.33 0.96 14.15
N PRO A 71 -6.57 0.70 13.69
CA PRO A 71 -7.40 1.69 13.01
C PRO A 71 -7.56 2.97 13.83
N LEU A 72 -7.50 4.10 13.13
CA LEU A 72 -7.46 5.43 13.72
C LEU A 72 -8.58 6.28 13.14
N ASP A 73 -9.33 6.95 14.02
CA ASP A 73 -10.47 7.82 13.70
C ASP A 73 -10.27 9.28 14.11
N ASP A 74 -9.15 9.59 14.74
CA ASP A 74 -8.79 10.94 15.15
C ASP A 74 -7.72 11.55 14.23
N SER A 75 -8.14 12.41 13.30
CA SER A 75 -7.23 13.07 12.36
C SER A 75 -6.12 13.89 13.01
N SER A 76 -6.28 14.32 14.27
CA SER A 76 -5.26 15.11 14.98
C SER A 76 -3.99 14.31 15.27
N LEU A 77 -4.09 12.98 15.26
CA LEU A 77 -2.97 12.05 15.46
C LEU A 77 -2.21 11.76 14.16
N LEU A 78 -2.62 12.32 13.02
CA LEU A 78 -2.02 12.09 11.71
C LEU A 78 -1.32 13.33 11.16
N GLU A 79 0.00 13.25 11.06
CA GLU A 79 0.81 14.22 10.34
C GLU A 79 0.64 14.09 8.81
N THR A 80 0.40 12.88 8.32
CA THR A 80 0.37 12.56 6.88
C THR A 80 -1.05 12.52 6.31
N THR A 81 -1.14 12.50 4.98
CA THR A 81 -2.43 12.54 4.27
C THR A 81 -3.19 11.21 4.35
N LEU A 82 -2.46 10.10 4.28
CA LEU A 82 -3.00 8.75 4.31
C LEU A 82 -2.57 8.01 5.56
N VAL A 83 -3.38 7.04 5.98
CA VAL A 83 -3.05 6.10 7.05
C VAL A 83 -3.34 4.67 6.61
N ASP A 84 -2.43 3.76 6.93
CA ASP A 84 -2.61 2.31 6.75
C ASP A 84 -1.97 1.52 7.89
N MET A 85 -1.88 0.20 7.74
CA MET A 85 -1.33 -0.69 8.76
C MET A 85 -0.09 -1.49 8.30
N GLU A 86 0.40 -1.30 7.06
CA GLU A 86 1.44 -2.15 6.48
C GLU A 86 2.57 -1.42 5.72
N ALA A 87 2.35 -0.23 5.17
CA ALA A 87 3.25 0.40 4.19
C ALA A 87 4.69 0.57 4.70
N ASP A 88 4.85 1.11 5.90
CA ASP A 88 6.17 1.32 6.50
C ASP A 88 6.89 -0.01 6.75
N SER A 89 6.18 -1.02 7.29
CA SER A 89 6.77 -2.35 7.50
C SER A 89 7.15 -3.03 6.20
N PHE A 90 6.31 -2.91 5.17
CA PHE A 90 6.60 -3.43 3.85
C PHE A 90 7.86 -2.78 3.27
N LEU A 91 7.96 -1.45 3.33
CA LEU A 91 9.14 -0.71 2.86
C LEU A 91 10.40 -1.10 3.64
N ARG A 92 10.34 -1.12 4.97
CA ARG A 92 11.47 -1.45 5.83
C ARG A 92 12.01 -2.85 5.55
N VAL A 93 11.13 -3.84 5.47
CA VAL A 93 11.55 -5.23 5.22
C VAL A 93 12.07 -5.37 3.79
N SER A 94 11.33 -4.88 2.79
CA SER A 94 11.72 -5.01 1.39
C SER A 94 13.07 -4.36 1.09
N LYS A 95 13.40 -3.24 1.74
CA LYS A 95 14.70 -2.54 1.60
C LYS A 95 15.91 -3.35 2.08
N LYS A 96 15.70 -4.44 2.84
CA LYS A 96 16.78 -5.36 3.22
C LYS A 96 17.20 -6.27 2.06
N TYR A 97 16.30 -6.47 1.08
CA TYR A 97 16.47 -7.42 -0.01
C TYR A 97 16.54 -6.75 -1.39
N LEU A 98 15.91 -5.58 -1.55
CA LEU A 98 15.80 -4.85 -2.82
C LEU A 98 16.28 -3.41 -2.72
N SER A 99 16.71 -2.87 -3.86
CA SER A 99 16.97 -1.44 -3.99
C SER A 99 15.68 -0.65 -3.94
N GLN A 100 15.73 0.58 -3.39
CA GLN A 100 14.52 1.42 -3.25
C GLN A 100 13.79 1.65 -4.57
N LYS A 101 14.51 1.71 -5.70
CA LYS A 101 13.91 1.89 -7.04
C LYS A 101 12.99 0.75 -7.47
N ASP A 102 13.10 -0.42 -6.85
CA ASP A 102 12.40 -1.66 -7.22
C ASP A 102 11.28 -2.03 -6.23
N ILE A 103 10.95 -1.13 -5.30
CA ILE A 103 9.93 -1.35 -4.25
C ILE A 103 8.85 -0.31 -4.46
N TYR A 104 7.59 -0.70 -4.65
CA TYR A 104 6.50 0.25 -4.87
C TYR A 104 5.40 0.05 -3.84
N VAL A 105 4.84 1.15 -3.33
CA VAL A 105 3.69 1.11 -2.44
C VAL A 105 2.58 1.98 -3.01
N PHE A 106 1.52 1.33 -3.44
CA PHE A 106 0.32 1.92 -3.99
C PHE A 106 -0.82 1.82 -2.99
N LYS A 107 -1.48 2.95 -2.76
CA LYS A 107 -2.64 3.02 -1.86
C LYS A 107 -3.81 3.64 -2.57
N VAL A 108 -4.97 2.99 -2.43
CA VAL A 108 -6.24 3.50 -2.90
C VAL A 108 -7.05 4.00 -1.71
N VAL A 109 -7.58 5.22 -1.79
CA VAL A 109 -8.34 5.81 -0.68
C VAL A 109 -9.67 5.06 -0.48
N SER A 110 -9.86 4.45 0.69
CA SER A 110 -11.06 3.66 1.01
C SER A 110 -12.09 4.37 1.86
N ASP A 111 -11.64 5.28 2.70
CA ASP A 111 -12.45 5.91 3.73
C ASP A 111 -11.77 7.19 4.24
N TYR A 112 -12.46 7.88 5.15
CA TYR A 112 -11.97 9.07 5.82
C TYR A 112 -11.76 8.84 7.31
N LEU A 113 -10.81 7.97 7.66
CA LEU A 113 -10.47 7.58 9.03
C LEU A 113 -11.60 6.80 9.73
N SER A 114 -12.20 5.86 9.00
CA SER A 114 -13.24 4.99 9.56
C SER A 114 -12.61 3.77 10.23
N LYS A 115 -13.13 3.40 11.41
CA LYS A 115 -12.85 2.10 12.03
C LYS A 115 -13.64 0.95 11.40
N ASN A 116 -14.58 1.25 10.49
CA ASN A 116 -15.37 0.24 9.81
C ASN A 116 -14.56 -0.42 8.70
N ILE A 117 -14.78 -1.72 8.50
CA ILE A 117 -14.20 -2.45 7.37
C ILE A 117 -14.83 -1.91 6.07
N PRO A 118 -14.02 -1.44 5.10
CA PRO A 118 -14.54 -0.96 3.82
C PRO A 118 -15.28 -2.06 3.05
N ASP A 119 -16.26 -1.64 2.25
CA ASP A 119 -17.02 -2.56 1.41
C ASP A 119 -16.10 -3.35 0.45
N LYS A 120 -16.23 -4.67 0.44
CA LYS A 120 -15.34 -5.56 -0.33
C LYS A 120 -15.45 -5.30 -1.84
N SER A 121 -16.66 -5.01 -2.34
CA SER A 121 -16.86 -4.74 -3.77
C SER A 121 -16.25 -3.41 -4.16
N PHE A 122 -16.35 -2.39 -3.30
CA PHE A 122 -15.65 -1.13 -3.48
C PHE A 122 -14.12 -1.34 -3.54
N VAL A 123 -13.55 -2.07 -2.57
CA VAL A 123 -12.10 -2.34 -2.52
C VAL A 123 -11.64 -3.09 -3.78
N TYR A 124 -12.31 -4.19 -4.13
CA TYR A 124 -12.01 -4.98 -5.32
C TYR A 124 -12.03 -4.13 -6.59
N ASN A 125 -13.11 -3.36 -6.80
CA ASN A 125 -13.24 -2.53 -7.99
C ASN A 125 -12.20 -1.41 -8.05
N SER A 126 -11.85 -0.85 -6.89
CA SER A 126 -10.87 0.22 -6.79
C SER A 126 -9.44 -0.27 -7.10
N ILE A 127 -9.06 -1.44 -6.57
CA ILE A 127 -7.79 -2.09 -6.91
C ILE A 127 -7.78 -2.50 -8.39
N LYS A 128 -8.83 -3.14 -8.88
CA LYS A 128 -8.91 -3.56 -10.29
C LYS A 128 -8.74 -2.39 -11.26
N LYS A 129 -9.37 -1.24 -10.98
CA LYS A 129 -9.24 -0.02 -11.78
C LYS A 129 -7.87 0.65 -11.63
N SER A 130 -7.14 0.36 -10.56
CA SER A 130 -5.80 0.93 -10.38
C SER A 130 -4.78 0.21 -11.25
N ILE A 131 -4.85 -1.13 -11.39
CA ILE A 131 -3.84 -1.99 -12.07
C ILE A 131 -3.31 -1.38 -13.37
N ALA A 132 -4.20 -1.06 -14.31
CA ALA A 132 -3.83 -0.51 -15.62
C ALA A 132 -3.07 0.83 -15.56
N LYS A 133 -3.12 1.57 -14.43
CA LYS A 133 -2.40 2.84 -14.24
C LYS A 133 -0.96 2.63 -13.81
N TRP A 134 -0.69 1.68 -12.92
CA TRP A 134 0.66 1.46 -12.43
C TRP A 134 1.45 0.49 -13.30
N GLU A 135 0.81 -0.45 -14.00
CA GLU A 135 1.49 -1.34 -14.97
C GLU A 135 2.23 -0.59 -16.08
N ILE A 136 1.76 0.60 -16.48
CA ILE A 136 2.37 1.37 -17.56
C ILE A 136 3.53 2.28 -17.12
N VAL A 137 3.74 2.45 -15.81
CA VAL A 137 4.74 3.41 -15.27
C VAL A 137 5.79 2.77 -14.37
N ILE A 138 5.72 1.45 -14.17
CA ILE A 138 6.69 0.65 -13.43
C ILE A 138 7.41 -0.31 -14.38
#